data_AF-A0A412XWN2-F1
#
_entry.id   AF-A0A412XWN2-F1
#
_cell.length_a   1.000
_cell.length_b   1.000
_cell.length_c   1.000
_cell.angle_alpha   90.00
_cell.angle_beta   90.00
_cell.angle_gamma   90.00
#
_symmetry.space_group_name_H-M   'P 1'
#
loop_
_entity.id
_entity.type
_entity.pdbx_description
1 polymer ?
#
loop_
_entity_poly.entity_id
_entity_poly.type
_entity_poly.pdbx_seq_one_letter_code
_entity_poly.pdbx_strand_id
1 'polypeptide(L)'
;MDKFLGQEIPEKERWQFLQDNADAVEEIGYTHRFTPDELAQKKESLAETSIKINDIEIEKKEAMEAFKAELKPLNEKKQELLENIKKGSEYVENEECVKILYHEEKMAGYYNKLGELVYSRPIMPQEMQRTIFNINRKTGTES
;
A
#
# COMPACT_ATOMS: atom_id res chain seq x y z
N MET A 1 -41.85 30.31 -43.38
CA MET A 1 -42.21 29.89 -42.02
C MET A 1 -41.56 30.84 -41.06
N ASP A 2 -42.36 31.42 -40.16
CA ASP A 2 -41.81 32.24 -39.10
C ASP A 2 -41.05 31.38 -38.10
N LYS A 3 -39.95 31.93 -37.60
CA LYS A 3 -39.07 31.24 -36.65
C LYS A 3 -39.70 31.14 -35.26
N PHE A 4 -40.63 32.03 -34.94
CA PHE A 4 -41.29 32.10 -33.65
C PHE A 4 -42.79 32.25 -33.84
N LEU A 5 -43.56 31.42 -33.15
CA LEU A 5 -45.03 31.45 -33.14
C LEU A 5 -45.51 31.74 -31.72
N GLY A 6 -46.57 32.55 -31.58
CA GLY A 6 -47.19 32.84 -30.28
C GLY A 6 -46.34 33.68 -29.32
N GLN A 7 -45.40 34.49 -29.81
CA GLN A 7 -44.58 35.39 -28.99
C GLN A 7 -45.42 36.42 -28.22
N GLU A 8 -46.57 36.81 -28.77
CA GLU A 8 -47.51 37.77 -28.14
C GLU A 8 -48.32 37.16 -26.98
N ILE A 9 -48.31 35.83 -26.86
CA ILE A 9 -49.02 35.10 -25.80
C ILE A 9 -48.05 34.84 -24.65
N PRO A 10 -48.51 34.96 -23.38
CA PRO A 10 -47.72 34.59 -22.21
C PRO A 10 -47.15 33.18 -22.33
N GLU A 11 -45.91 32.98 -21.88
CA GLU A 11 -45.20 31.70 -22.02
C GLU A 11 -45.99 30.51 -21.46
N LYS A 12 -46.72 30.71 -20.35
CA LYS A 12 -47.57 29.69 -19.72
C LYS A 12 -48.73 29.22 -20.61
N GLU A 13 -49.25 30.08 -21.47
CA GLU A 13 -50.41 29.81 -22.33
C GLU A 13 -50.00 29.50 -23.76
N ARG A 14 -48.77 29.85 -24.13
CA ARG A 14 -48.20 29.67 -25.48
C ARG A 14 -48.27 28.23 -25.95
N TRP A 15 -48.00 27.26 -25.08
CA TRP A 15 -48.08 25.84 -25.44
C TRP A 15 -49.51 25.41 -25.77
N GLN A 16 -50.49 25.77 -24.94
CA GLN A 16 -51.90 25.45 -25.18
C GLN A 16 -52.37 26.05 -26.50
N PHE A 17 -52.05 27.32 -26.75
CA PHE A 17 -52.36 27.98 -28.02
C PHE A 17 -51.75 27.28 -29.23
N LEU A 18 -50.50 26.81 -29.14
CA LEU A 18 -49.86 26.06 -30.21
C LEU A 18 -50.54 24.71 -30.46
N GLN A 19 -50.97 24.01 -29.41
CA GLN A 19 -51.70 22.76 -29.54
C GLN A 19 -53.10 22.96 -30.16
N ASP A 20 -53.84 23.98 -29.73
CA ASP A 20 -55.21 24.25 -30.21
C ASP A 20 -55.24 24.60 -31.72
N ASN A 21 -54.13 25.09 -32.26
CA ASN A 21 -53.98 25.46 -33.67
C ASN A 21 -53.12 24.46 -34.48
N ALA A 22 -52.63 23.38 -33.88
CA ALA A 22 -51.80 22.38 -34.56
C ALA A 22 -52.66 21.33 -35.28
N ASP A 23 -52.19 20.88 -36.45
CA ASP A 23 -52.81 19.75 -37.17
C ASP A 23 -52.58 18.41 -36.44
N ALA A 24 -51.43 18.25 -35.78
CA ALA A 24 -51.08 17.10 -34.93
C ALA A 24 -49.93 17.48 -33.96
N VAL A 25 -49.88 16.81 -32.80
CA VAL A 25 -48.77 16.91 -31.83
C VAL A 25 -47.92 15.65 -31.94
N GLU A 26 -46.66 15.80 -32.35
CA GLU A 26 -45.72 14.69 -32.56
C GLU A 26 -44.48 14.83 -31.67
N GLU A 27 -43.97 13.71 -31.16
CA GLU A 27 -42.68 13.67 -30.47
C GLU A 27 -41.54 13.53 -31.49
N ILE A 28 -40.76 14.60 -31.63
CA ILE A 28 -39.59 14.62 -32.50
C ILE A 28 -38.33 14.96 -31.70
N GLY A 29 -37.20 14.37 -32.10
CA GLY A 29 -35.89 14.81 -31.64
C GLY A 29 -35.42 16.00 -32.46
N TYR A 30 -35.01 17.09 -31.82
CA TYR A 30 -34.42 18.25 -32.51
C TYR A 30 -33.24 18.82 -31.73
N THR A 31 -32.38 19.53 -32.46
CA THR A 31 -31.22 20.21 -31.87
C THR A 31 -31.64 21.58 -31.34
N HIS A 32 -31.68 21.70 -30.01
CA HIS A 32 -31.81 22.99 -29.35
C HIS A 32 -30.47 23.73 -29.36
N ARG A 33 -30.48 24.98 -29.83
CA ARG A 33 -29.29 25.87 -29.77
C ARG A 33 -29.35 26.67 -28.48
N PHE A 34 -28.28 26.60 -27.69
CA PHE A 34 -28.14 27.43 -26.51
C PHE A 34 -28.11 28.91 -26.88
N THR A 35 -28.74 29.70 -26.03
CA THR A 35 -28.55 31.15 -26.01
C THR A 35 -27.13 31.51 -25.55
N PRO A 36 -26.63 32.72 -25.86
CA PRO A 36 -25.33 33.18 -25.38
C PRO A 36 -25.18 33.08 -23.86
N ASP A 37 -26.24 33.39 -23.11
CA ASP A 37 -26.25 33.35 -21.64
C ASP A 37 -26.18 31.93 -21.09
N GLU A 38 -26.97 31.00 -21.64
CA GLU A 38 -26.89 29.57 -21.28
C GLU A 38 -25.51 29.00 -21.62
N LEU A 39 -24.95 29.38 -22.77
CA LEU A 39 -23.62 28.94 -23.17
C LEU A 39 -22.54 29.49 -22.23
N ALA A 40 -22.68 30.73 -21.78
CA ALA A 40 -21.78 31.33 -20.80
C ALA A 40 -21.86 30.59 -19.45
N GLN A 41 -23.06 30.32 -18.95
CA GLN A 41 -23.27 29.56 -17.72
C GLN A 41 -22.65 28.16 -17.80
N LYS A 42 -22.83 27.45 -18.94
CA LYS A 42 -22.21 26.14 -19.15
C LYS A 42 -20.69 26.19 -19.16
N LYS A 43 -20.08 27.24 -19.73
CA LYS A 43 -18.63 27.45 -19.70
C LYS A 43 -18.13 27.70 -18.28
N GLU A 44 -18.85 28.48 -17.49
CA GLU A 44 -18.54 28.74 -16.09
C GLU A 44 -18.61 27.45 -15.25
N SER A 45 -19.69 26.68 -15.38
CA SER A 45 -19.81 25.38 -14.72
C SER A 45 -18.71 24.39 -15.15
N LEU A 46 -18.30 24.42 -16.42
CA LEU A 46 -17.20 23.61 -16.92
C LEU A 46 -15.88 24.01 -16.25
N ALA A 47 -15.61 25.30 -16.12
CA ALA A 47 -14.41 25.81 -15.48
C ALA A 47 -14.36 25.39 -14.00
N GLU A 48 -15.45 25.59 -13.24
CA GLU A 48 -15.55 25.15 -11.85
C GLU A 48 -15.33 23.64 -11.70
N THR A 49 -15.95 22.84 -12.56
CA THR A 49 -15.80 21.38 -12.54
C THR A 49 -14.36 20.98 -12.83
N SER A 50 -13.72 21.65 -13.78
CA SER A 50 -12.33 21.39 -14.16
C SER A 50 -11.35 21.70 -13.03
N ILE A 51 -11.58 22.79 -12.29
CA ILE A 51 -10.79 23.14 -11.11
C ILE A 51 -10.93 22.07 -10.04
N LYS A 52 -12.16 21.68 -9.69
CA LYS A 52 -12.42 20.63 -8.69
C LYS A 52 -11.79 19.30 -9.06
N ILE A 53 -11.81 18.93 -10.34
CA ILE A 53 -11.15 17.71 -10.82
C ILE A 53 -9.64 17.79 -10.55
N ASN A 54 -9.02 18.92 -10.87
CA ASN A 54 -7.59 19.11 -10.66
C ASN A 54 -7.21 19.01 -9.18
N ASP A 55 -7.97 19.69 -8.30
CA ASP A 55 -7.74 19.62 -6.85
C ASP A 55 -7.81 18.17 -6.33
N ILE A 56 -8.83 17.41 -6.76
CA ILE A 56 -8.98 15.99 -6.40
C ILE A 56 -7.82 15.13 -6.95
N GLU A 57 -7.34 15.42 -8.16
CA GLU A 57 -6.19 14.70 -8.74
C GLU A 57 -4.90 14.95 -7.96
N ILE A 58 -4.69 16.18 -7.49
CA ILE A 58 -3.55 16.54 -6.62
C ILE A 58 -3.65 15.79 -5.29
N GLU A 59 -4.79 15.88 -4.59
CA GLU A 59 -5.01 15.19 -3.31
C GLU A 59 -4.83 13.67 -3.45
N LYS A 60 -5.35 13.08 -4.54
CA LYS A 60 -5.19 11.65 -4.83
C LYS A 60 -3.71 11.29 -5.00
N LYS A 61 -2.93 12.14 -5.66
CA LYS A 61 -1.50 11.89 -5.88
C LYS A 61 -0.74 11.94 -4.55
N GLU A 62 -1.01 12.94 -3.71
CA GLU A 62 -0.41 13.07 -2.37
C GLU A 62 -0.75 11.88 -1.48
N ALA A 63 -2.04 11.49 -1.42
CA ALA A 63 -2.48 10.32 -0.68
C ALA A 63 -1.81 9.03 -1.18
N MET A 64 -1.69 8.87 -2.50
CA MET A 64 -1.01 7.71 -3.09
C MET A 64 0.48 7.68 -2.73
N GLU A 65 1.15 8.83 -2.67
CA GLU A 65 2.54 8.92 -2.22
C GLU A 65 2.68 8.56 -0.74
N ALA A 66 1.76 9.02 0.13
CA ALA A 66 1.70 8.63 1.53
C ALA A 66 1.53 7.11 1.70
N PHE A 67 0.57 6.50 1.00
CA PHE A 67 0.38 5.04 1.06
C PHE A 67 1.59 4.26 0.51
N LYS A 68 2.27 4.77 -0.51
CA LYS A 68 3.52 4.16 -0.99
C LYS A 68 4.62 4.24 0.06
N ALA A 69 4.73 5.35 0.77
CA ALA A 69 5.71 5.53 1.84
C ALA A 69 5.45 4.56 3.01
N GLU A 70 4.18 4.36 3.40
CA GLU A 70 3.79 3.39 4.44
C GLU A 70 3.99 1.93 4.00
N LEU A 71 3.71 1.61 2.74
CA LEU A 71 3.87 0.25 2.21
C LEU A 71 5.33 -0.15 2.01
N LYS A 72 6.23 0.80 1.77
CA LYS A 72 7.65 0.52 1.52
C LYS A 72 8.31 -0.30 2.64
N PRO A 73 8.31 0.13 3.93
CA PRO A 73 8.92 -0.65 5.01
C PRO A 73 8.24 -1.99 5.23
N LEU A 74 6.92 -2.09 5.01
CA LEU A 74 6.18 -3.35 5.14
C LEU A 74 6.57 -4.35 4.04
N ASN A 75 6.79 -3.88 2.81
CA ASN A 75 7.26 -4.72 1.72
C ASN A 75 8.71 -5.17 1.92
N GLU A 76 9.58 -4.28 2.41
CA GLU A 76 10.96 -4.62 2.77
C GLU A 76 10.98 -5.70 3.88
N LYS A 77 10.23 -5.48 4.96
CA LYS A 77 10.10 -6.46 6.05
C LYS A 77 9.48 -7.78 5.58
N LYS A 78 8.48 -7.73 4.70
CA LYS A 78 7.89 -8.94 4.09
C LYS A 78 8.94 -9.72 3.30
N GLN A 79 9.78 -9.03 2.52
CA GLN A 79 10.82 -9.68 1.74
C GLN A 79 11.88 -10.32 2.65
N GLU A 80 12.34 -9.61 3.67
CA GLU A 80 13.27 -10.12 4.67
C GLU A 80 12.73 -11.39 5.35
N LEU A 81 11.47 -11.34 5.85
CA LEU A 81 10.82 -12.51 6.45
C LEU A 81 10.70 -13.67 5.47
N LEU A 82 10.38 -13.42 4.20
CA LEU A 82 10.34 -14.46 3.17
C LEU A 82 11.71 -15.07 2.91
N GLU A 83 12.78 -14.28 2.95
CA GLU A 83 14.14 -14.78 2.83
C GLU A 83 14.52 -15.65 4.04
N ASN A 84 14.21 -15.21 5.26
CA ASN A 84 14.45 -15.98 6.47
C ASN A 84 13.68 -17.31 6.45
N ILE A 85 12.40 -17.29 6.03
CA ILE A 85 11.59 -18.51 5.87
C ILE A 85 12.19 -19.43 4.80
N LYS A 86 12.61 -18.90 3.64
CA LYS A 86 13.23 -19.71 2.57
C LYS A 86 14.55 -20.34 2.99
N LYS A 87 15.38 -19.61 3.75
CA LYS A 87 16.66 -20.11 4.27
C LYS A 87 16.47 -21.06 5.45
N GLY A 88 15.34 -20.95 6.16
CA GLY A 88 15.07 -21.71 7.39
C GLY A 88 15.94 -21.26 8.57
N SER A 89 16.64 -20.14 8.44
CA SER A 89 17.58 -19.61 9.41
C SER A 89 17.61 -18.08 9.33
N GLU A 90 17.79 -17.46 10.48
CA GLU A 90 18.02 -16.02 10.63
C GLU A 90 19.49 -15.81 11.00
N TYR A 91 20.15 -14.86 10.35
CA TYR A 91 21.55 -14.57 10.66
C TYR A 91 21.63 -13.67 11.89
N VAL A 92 22.07 -14.25 13.01
CA VAL A 92 22.21 -13.54 14.28
C VAL A 92 23.67 -13.08 14.43
N GLU A 93 23.93 -11.79 14.17
CA GLU A 93 25.30 -11.26 14.15
C GLU A 93 25.94 -11.13 15.53
N ASN A 94 25.15 -10.79 16.56
CA ASN A 94 25.68 -10.29 17.84
C ASN A 94 25.08 -10.98 19.07
N GLU A 95 24.72 -12.26 18.98
CA GLU A 95 24.28 -13.01 20.15
C GLU A 95 25.48 -13.44 21.01
N GLU A 96 25.43 -13.12 22.31
CA GLU A 96 26.40 -13.60 23.30
C GLU A 96 26.34 -15.12 23.42
N CYS A 97 27.29 -15.80 22.77
CA CYS A 97 27.45 -17.24 22.85
C CYS A 97 28.48 -17.64 23.92
N VAL A 98 28.14 -18.65 24.73
CA VAL A 98 29.03 -19.22 25.73
C VAL A 98 29.98 -20.21 25.07
N LYS A 99 31.29 -19.97 25.22
CA LYS A 99 32.33 -20.89 24.73
C LYS A 99 32.67 -21.94 25.79
N ILE A 100 32.59 -23.22 25.40
CA ILE A 100 32.92 -24.38 26.23
C ILE A 100 34.04 -25.17 25.55
N LEU A 101 35.05 -25.60 26.32
CA LEU A 101 36.19 -26.38 25.83
C LEU A 101 36.06 -27.86 26.24
N TYR A 102 35.98 -28.74 25.24
CA TYR A 102 35.99 -30.20 25.39
C TYR A 102 37.41 -30.72 25.17
N HIS A 103 38.15 -30.88 26.25
CA HIS A 103 39.58 -31.21 26.21
C HIS A 103 39.84 -32.65 25.73
N GLU A 104 38.93 -33.58 26.03
CA GLU A 104 39.01 -34.97 25.58
C GLU A 104 38.89 -35.07 24.06
N GLU A 105 37.96 -34.31 23.48
CA GLU A 105 37.70 -34.28 22.03
C GLU A 105 38.54 -33.24 21.28
N LYS A 106 39.32 -32.42 22.01
CA LYS A 106 40.10 -31.28 21.49
C LYS A 106 39.27 -30.25 20.72
N MET A 107 38.00 -30.07 21.10
CA MET A 107 37.05 -29.17 20.43
C MET A 107 36.54 -28.05 21.36
N ALA A 108 36.32 -26.87 20.81
CA ALA A 108 35.64 -25.75 21.44
C ALA A 108 34.25 -25.60 20.81
N GLY A 109 33.20 -25.70 21.64
CA GLY A 109 31.81 -25.48 21.23
C GLY A 109 31.31 -24.12 21.70
N TYR A 110 30.56 -23.43 20.85
CA TYR A 110 29.88 -22.17 21.14
C TYR A 110 28.39 -22.44 21.24
N TYR A 111 27.79 -22.05 22.36
CA TYR A 111 26.40 -22.30 22.67
C TYR A 111 25.61 -21.00 22.83
N ASN A 112 24.41 -20.94 22.27
CA ASN A 112 23.51 -19.79 22.47
C ASN A 112 22.87 -19.82 23.89
N LYS A 113 22.02 -18.84 24.20
CA LYS A 113 21.35 -18.75 25.51
C LYS A 113 20.42 -19.92 25.84
N LEU A 114 19.97 -20.66 24.82
CA LEU A 114 19.14 -21.86 24.96
C LEU A 114 19.97 -23.13 25.17
N GLY A 115 21.29 -23.04 25.07
CA GLY A 115 22.19 -24.18 25.18
C GLY A 115 22.32 -25.00 23.89
N GLU A 116 21.95 -24.45 22.74
CA GLU A 116 22.14 -25.07 21.43
C GLU A 116 23.55 -24.80 20.91
N LEU A 117 24.22 -25.82 20.36
CA LEU A 117 25.55 -25.69 19.78
C LEU A 117 25.44 -24.99 18.41
N VAL A 118 25.88 -23.74 18.34
CA VAL A 118 25.78 -22.91 17.12
C VAL A 118 27.04 -22.98 16.25
N TYR A 119 28.20 -23.25 16.85
CA TYR A 119 29.47 -23.32 16.14
C TYR A 119 30.48 -24.16 16.92
N SER A 120 31.33 -24.91 16.22
CA SER A 120 32.42 -25.68 16.85
C SER A 120 33.71 -25.59 16.05
N ARG A 121 34.85 -25.50 16.74
CA ARG A 121 36.19 -25.50 16.12
C ARG A 121 37.21 -26.24 16.99
N PRO A 122 38.36 -26.64 16.46
CA PRO A 122 39.47 -27.15 17.28
C PRO A 122 39.93 -26.12 18.32
N ILE A 123 40.37 -26.62 19.48
CA ILE A 123 40.92 -25.78 20.57
C ILE A 123 42.22 -25.11 20.08
N MET A 124 42.35 -23.80 20.30
CA MET A 124 43.61 -23.11 19.97
C MET A 124 44.69 -23.45 21.01
N PRO A 125 45.97 -23.51 20.61
CA PRO A 125 47.08 -23.84 21.53
C PRO A 125 47.14 -22.98 22.80
N GLN A 126 46.69 -21.73 22.73
CA GLN A 126 46.65 -20.80 23.87
C GLN A 126 45.51 -21.10 24.85
N GLU A 127 44.41 -21.68 24.36
CA GLU A 127 43.23 -22.07 25.14
C GLU A 127 43.45 -23.41 25.87
N MET A 128 44.33 -24.25 25.31
CA MET A 128 44.73 -25.56 25.83
C MET A 128 45.38 -25.48 27.23
N GLN A 129 45.86 -24.29 27.62
CA GLN A 129 46.57 -24.07 28.88
C GLN A 129 45.68 -23.43 29.97
N ARG A 130 44.49 -22.93 29.63
CA ARG A 130 43.62 -22.17 30.54
C ARG A 130 42.30 -22.90 30.74
N THR A 131 42.23 -23.86 31.69
CA THR A 131 41.10 -24.05 32.64
C THR A 131 41.41 -25.23 33.58
N ILE A 132 41.58 -24.96 34.88
CA ILE A 132 41.83 -25.92 35.98
C ILE A 132 40.51 -26.42 36.62
N PHE A 133 39.34 -26.06 36.07
CA PHE A 133 38.04 -26.51 36.58
C PHE A 133 37.40 -27.57 35.68
N ASN A 134 37.73 -28.83 35.94
CA ASN A 134 36.95 -29.99 35.52
C ASN A 134 35.62 -30.01 36.30
N ILE A 135 34.64 -29.24 35.84
CA ILE A 135 33.25 -29.47 36.25
C ILE A 135 32.80 -30.75 35.52
N ASN A 136 32.63 -31.83 36.28
CA ASN A 136 31.96 -33.06 35.84
C ASN A 136 30.57 -32.72 35.28
N ARG A 137 30.47 -32.56 33.96
CA ARG A 137 29.19 -32.40 33.26
C ARG A 137 28.64 -33.77 32.89
N LYS A 138 28.25 -34.54 33.91
CA LYS A 138 27.32 -35.65 33.72
C LYS A 138 25.92 -35.06 33.62
N THR A 139 25.39 -34.99 32.40
CA THR A 139 23.95 -34.84 32.18
C THR A 139 23.25 -36.07 32.75
N GLY A 140 22.32 -35.88 33.70
CA GLY A 140 21.23 -36.85 33.89
C GLY A 140 20.45 -36.92 32.57
N THR A 141 19.97 -38.06 32.08
CA THR A 141 19.52 -39.27 32.79
C THR A 141 19.67 -40.45 31.82
N GLU A 142 20.24 -41.56 32.28
CA GLU A 142 19.91 -42.88 31.73
C GLU A 142 18.53 -43.27 32.27
N SER A 143 17.58 -43.54 31.37
CA SER A 143 16.47 -44.49 31.55
C SER A 143 15.84 -44.77 30.20
#